data_AF-A0A1J5TX81-F1
#
_entry.id   AF-A0A1J5TX81-F1
#
_cell.length_a   1.000
_cell.length_b   1.000
_cell.length_c   1.000
_cell.angle_alpha   90.00
_cell.angle_beta   90.00
_cell.angle_gamma   90.00
#
_symmetry.space_group_name_H-M   'P 1'
#
loop_
_entity.id
_entity.type
_entity.pdbx_description
1 polymer ?
#
loop_
_entity_poly.entity_id
_entity_poly.type
_entity_poly.pdbx_seq_one_letter_code
_entity_poly.pdbx_strand_id
1 'polypeptide(L)'
;MDKEKRMSVIQFLLEGATEILGEETLKERFTEMGNSEIDTKKIKINHITRALRDSPEFVTDLQRRLIELKNLAETLRMPQAKIIENWLEDDCLPCLVERVIDGYSNIYYILIAIDEKIMWPGWGVFGKFNNP
;
A
#
# COMPACT_ATOMS: atom_id res chain seq x y z
N MET A 1 -17.35 0.24 13.31
CA MET A 1 -16.85 -1.10 12.97
C MET A 1 -17.06 -1.98 14.19
N ASP A 2 -17.60 -3.18 14.02
CA ASP A 2 -17.76 -4.13 15.14
C ASP A 2 -16.38 -4.59 15.67
N LYS A 3 -16.34 -5.09 16.90
CA LYS A 3 -15.12 -5.53 17.58
C LYS A 3 -14.43 -6.70 16.87
N GLU A 4 -15.18 -7.67 16.35
CA GLU A 4 -14.65 -8.81 15.60
C GLU A 4 -14.03 -8.35 14.28
N LYS A 5 -14.75 -7.52 13.52
CA LYS A 5 -14.23 -6.93 12.28
C LYS A 5 -13.00 -6.05 12.52
N ARG A 6 -12.92 -5.35 13.67
CA ARG A 6 -11.71 -4.62 14.04
C ARG A 6 -10.53 -5.55 14.27
N MET A 7 -10.72 -6.65 14.99
CA MET A 7 -9.67 -7.61 15.26
C MET A 7 -9.17 -8.28 13.98
N SER A 8 -10.06 -8.66 13.06
CA SER A 8 -9.64 -9.26 11.79
C SER A 8 -8.84 -8.30 10.92
N VAL A 9 -9.21 -7.02 10.88
CA VAL A 9 -8.42 -5.99 10.17
C VAL A 9 -7.04 -5.81 10.80
N ILE A 10 -6.94 -5.75 12.13
CA ILE A 10 -5.64 -5.64 12.81
C ILE A 10 -4.78 -6.86 12.52
N GLN A 11 -5.35 -8.06 12.57
CA GLN A 11 -4.64 -9.30 12.28
C GLN A 11 -4.10 -9.31 10.85
N PHE A 12 -4.94 -8.98 9.86
CA PHE A 12 -4.53 -8.87 8.46
C PHE A 12 -3.38 -7.88 8.26
N LEU A 13 -3.45 -6.71 8.90
CA LEU A 13 -2.40 -5.69 8.80
C LEU A 13 -1.10 -6.14 9.48
N LEU A 14 -1.18 -6.89 10.58
CA LEU A 14 -0.01 -7.44 11.26
C LEU A 14 0.67 -8.52 10.42
N GLU A 15 -0.11 -9.39 9.78
CA GLU A 15 0.42 -10.40 8.85
C GLU A 15 1.17 -9.71 7.70
N GLY A 16 0.56 -8.72 7.04
CA GLY A 16 1.23 -7.96 5.99
C GLY A 16 2.48 -7.21 6.48
N ALA A 17 2.43 -6.58 7.66
CA ALA A 17 3.61 -5.92 8.23
C ALA A 17 4.73 -6.91 8.59
N THR A 18 4.37 -8.12 9.03
CA THR A 18 5.33 -9.20 9.32
C THR A 18 5.99 -9.69 8.04
N GLU A 19 5.24 -9.85 6.96
CA GLU A 19 5.79 -10.23 5.64
C GLU A 19 6.74 -9.15 5.09
N ILE A 20 6.44 -7.88 5.32
CA ILE A 20 7.21 -6.75 4.83
C ILE A 20 8.49 -6.51 5.64
N LEU A 21 8.39 -6.49 6.98
CA LEU A 21 9.48 -6.09 7.87
C LEU A 21 10.25 -7.27 8.47
N GLY A 22 9.64 -8.45 8.51
CA GLY A 22 10.09 -9.58 9.31
C GLY A 22 9.58 -9.51 10.76
N GLU A 23 9.36 -10.68 11.36
CA GLU A 23 8.79 -10.82 12.70
C GLU A 23 9.65 -10.14 13.79
N GLU A 24 10.97 -10.33 13.74
CA GLU A 24 11.90 -9.78 14.74
C GLU A 24 11.96 -8.25 14.67
N THR A 25 12.11 -7.68 13.48
CA THR A 25 12.07 -6.23 13.27
C THR A 25 10.75 -5.65 13.78
N LEU A 26 9.62 -6.32 13.49
CA LEU A 26 8.32 -5.85 13.96
C LEU A 26 8.26 -5.87 15.49
N LYS A 27 8.70 -6.94 16.16
CA LYS A 27 8.76 -7.02 17.63
C LYS A 27 9.63 -5.92 18.24
N GLU A 28 10.81 -5.66 17.67
CA GLU A 28 11.70 -4.58 18.11
C GLU A 28 11.00 -3.22 18.03
N ARG A 29 10.38 -2.90 16.89
CA ARG A 29 9.62 -1.64 16.72
C ARG A 29 8.46 -1.52 17.70
N PHE A 30 7.72 -2.59 17.94
CA PHE A 30 6.64 -2.58 18.93
C PHE A 30 7.18 -2.36 20.36
N THR A 31 8.32 -2.95 20.68
CA THR A 31 9.00 -2.75 21.96
C THR A 31 9.47 -1.31 22.15
N GLU A 32 10.05 -0.68 21.12
CA GLU A 32 10.42 0.75 21.11
C GLU A 32 9.21 1.66 21.34
N MET A 33 8.02 1.24 20.90
CA MET A 33 6.75 1.94 21.16
C MET A 33 6.15 1.65 22.55
N GLY A 34 6.84 0.90 23.42
CA GLY A 34 6.37 0.52 24.75
C GLY A 34 5.39 -0.67 24.76
N ASN A 35 5.32 -1.44 23.68
CA ASN A 35 4.50 -2.64 23.57
C ASN A 35 5.42 -3.87 23.53
N SER A 36 5.78 -4.40 24.69
CA SER A 36 6.66 -5.57 24.81
C SER A 36 6.09 -6.87 24.23
N GLU A 37 4.77 -6.92 23.99
CA GLU A 37 4.08 -8.05 23.37
C GLU A 37 3.10 -7.56 22.30
N ILE A 38 3.09 -8.25 21.15
CA ILE A 38 2.15 -7.99 20.05
C ILE A 38 0.78 -8.62 20.42
N ASP A 39 -0.03 -7.89 21.21
CA ASP A 39 -1.39 -8.28 21.58
C ASP A 39 -2.42 -7.59 20.68
N THR A 40 -3.06 -8.36 19.80
CA THR A 40 -4.05 -7.87 18.82
C THR A 40 -5.24 -7.13 19.46
N LYS A 41 -5.51 -7.33 20.75
CA LYS A 41 -6.55 -6.59 21.49
C LYS A 41 -6.12 -5.18 21.90
N LYS A 42 -4.81 -4.95 22.04
CA LYS A 42 -4.21 -3.67 22.47
C LYS A 42 -3.64 -2.88 21.31
N ILE A 43 -3.26 -3.56 20.23
CA ILE A 43 -2.72 -2.93 19.04
C ILE A 43 -3.78 -2.05 18.36
N LYS A 44 -3.29 -0.95 17.80
CA LYS A 44 -4.04 0.00 17.00
C LYS A 44 -3.36 0.08 15.64
N ILE A 45 -4.12 0.44 14.60
CA ILE A 45 -3.61 0.58 13.23
C ILE A 45 -2.41 1.54 13.20
N ASN A 46 -2.46 2.63 13.97
CA ASN A 46 -1.36 3.60 14.03
C ASN A 46 -0.04 3.01 14.57
N HIS A 47 -0.06 1.94 15.38
CA HIS A 47 1.18 1.28 15.79
C HIS A 47 1.82 0.56 14.59
N ILE A 48 1.00 -0.08 13.76
CA ILE A 48 1.46 -0.78 12.54
C ILE A 48 1.97 0.23 11.52
N THR A 49 1.20 1.30 11.27
CA THR A 49 1.60 2.39 10.38
C THR A 49 2.92 3.03 10.83
N ARG A 50 3.08 3.24 12.14
CA ARG A 50 4.32 3.78 12.71
C ARG A 50 5.49 2.82 12.54
N ALA A 51 5.31 1.51 12.77
CA ALA A 51 6.37 0.53 12.57
C ALA A 51 6.87 0.51 11.11
N LEU A 52 5.97 0.63 10.14
CA LEU A 52 6.30 0.75 8.72
C LEU A 52 7.04 2.07 8.43
N ARG A 53 6.50 3.19 8.89
CA ARG A 53 7.11 4.52 8.71
C ARG A 53 8.51 4.62 9.30
N ASP A 54 8.70 4.05 10.48
CA ASP A 54 9.96 4.11 11.21
C ASP A 54 10.97 3.04 10.69
N SER A 55 10.66 2.34 9.58
CA SER A 55 11.54 1.40 8.87
C SER A 55 12.15 2.05 7.62
N PRO A 56 13.43 2.48 7.66
CA PRO A 56 14.08 3.13 6.51
C PRO A 56 14.11 2.24 5.26
N GLU A 57 14.32 0.94 5.44
CA GLU A 57 14.35 -0.05 4.37
C GLU A 57 13.01 -0.11 3.64
N PHE A 58 11.91 -0.19 4.41
CA PHE A 58 10.56 -0.20 3.85
C PHE A 58 10.24 1.11 3.13
N VAL A 59 10.52 2.26 3.75
CA VAL A 59 10.19 3.56 3.17
C VAL A 59 10.98 3.82 1.89
N THR A 60 12.25 3.40 1.84
CA THR A 60 13.08 3.47 0.63
C THR A 60 12.51 2.59 -0.48
N ASP A 61 12.08 1.36 -0.16
CA ASP A 61 11.45 0.48 -1.15
C ASP A 61 10.10 1.04 -1.63
N LEU A 62 9.31 1.61 -0.73
CA LEU A 62 8.05 2.28 -1.05
C LEU A 62 8.26 3.44 -2.02
N GLN A 63 9.27 4.29 -1.77
CA GLN A 63 9.62 5.39 -2.66
C GLN A 63 9.97 4.88 -4.06
N ARG A 64 10.82 3.85 -4.15
CA ARG A 64 11.19 3.24 -5.44
C ARG A 64 9.97 2.71 -6.20
N ARG A 65 9.08 1.98 -5.53
CA ARG A 65 7.84 1.46 -6.14
C ARG A 65 6.90 2.57 -6.59
N LEU A 66 6.80 3.66 -5.84
CA LEU A 66 5.99 4.81 -6.23
C LEU A 66 6.56 5.53 -7.45
N ILE A 67 7.90 5.62 -7.59
CA ILE A 67 8.53 6.13 -8.81
C ILE A 67 8.16 5.26 -10.02
N GLU A 68 8.25 3.93 -9.87
CA GLU A 68 7.85 2.98 -10.92
C GLU A 68 6.37 3.14 -11.30
N LEU A 69 5.48 3.18 -10.29
CA LEU A 69 4.05 3.35 -10.47
C LEU A 69 3.70 4.71 -11.13
N LYS A 70 4.39 5.78 -10.74
CA LYS A 70 4.27 7.10 -11.35
C LYS A 70 4.61 7.05 -12.84
N ASN A 71 5.74 6.45 -13.21
CA ASN A 71 6.17 6.34 -14.61
C ASN A 71 5.18 5.52 -15.45
N LEU A 72 4.58 4.47 -14.87
CA LEU A 72 3.50 3.71 -15.49
C LEU A 72 2.25 4.59 -15.70
N ALA A 73 1.85 5.33 -14.67
CA ALA A 73 0.72 6.27 -14.76
C ALA A 73 0.95 7.37 -15.81
N GLU A 74 2.17 7.90 -15.94
CA GLU A 74 2.55 8.86 -16.99
C GLU A 74 2.42 8.23 -18.38
N THR A 75 2.90 6.99 -18.55
CA THR A 75 2.78 6.24 -19.80
C THR A 75 1.31 6.03 -20.20
N LEU A 76 0.46 5.76 -19.21
CA LEU A 76 -0.99 5.62 -19.37
C LEU A 76 -1.74 6.97 -19.45
N ARG A 77 -1.02 8.11 -19.35
CA ARG A 77 -1.56 9.48 -19.34
C ARG A 77 -2.61 9.70 -18.24
N MET A 78 -2.38 9.11 -17.08
CA MET A 78 -3.27 9.19 -15.92
C MET A 78 -2.96 10.42 -15.06
N PRO A 79 -3.98 11.18 -14.60
CA PRO A 79 -3.75 12.34 -13.73
C PRO A 79 -3.10 11.98 -12.39
N GLN A 80 -3.24 10.73 -11.94
CA GLN A 80 -2.65 10.21 -10.70
C GLN A 80 -1.12 10.25 -10.71
N ALA A 81 -0.48 10.28 -11.89
CA ALA A 81 0.96 10.49 -12.00
C ALA A 81 1.42 11.76 -11.26
N LYS A 82 0.72 12.89 -11.45
CA LYS A 82 1.08 14.15 -10.81
C LYS A 82 0.85 14.12 -9.29
N ILE A 83 -0.15 13.38 -8.84
CA ILE A 83 -0.42 13.19 -7.41
C ILE A 83 0.73 12.44 -6.75
N ILE A 84 1.18 11.33 -7.36
CA ILE A 84 2.31 10.55 -6.86
C ILE A 84 3.62 11.35 -6.93
N GLU A 85 3.83 12.14 -7.99
CA GLU A 85 4.97 13.05 -8.09
C GLU A 85 5.04 14.02 -6.91
N ASN A 86 3.92 14.67 -6.57
CA ASN A 86 3.86 15.58 -5.43
C ASN A 86 4.16 14.86 -4.10
N TRP A 87 3.80 13.58 -3.96
CA TRP A 87 4.16 12.81 -2.76
C TRP A 87 5.66 12.53 -2.66
N LEU A 88 6.34 12.39 -3.81
CA LEU A 88 7.76 12.06 -3.93
C LEU A 88 8.68 13.29 -3.83
N GLU A 89 8.20 14.48 -4.17
CA GLU A 89 8.95 15.75 -4.11
C GLU A 89 9.10 16.29 -2.68
N ASP A 90 8.19 15.93 -1.78
CA ASP A 90 8.17 16.41 -0.40
C ASP A 90 9.33 15.79 0.42
N ASP A 91 9.99 16.60 1.24
CA ASP A 91 11.23 16.28 1.95
C ASP A 91 11.04 15.34 3.15
N CYS A 92 9.79 15.09 3.56
CA CYS A 92 9.49 14.08 4.57
C CYS A 92 9.34 12.69 3.93
N LEU A 93 10.45 11.97 3.81
CA LEU A 93 10.45 10.58 3.32
C LEU A 93 9.59 9.64 4.19
N PRO A 94 9.65 9.67 5.54
CA PRO A 94 8.77 8.83 6.37
C PRO A 94 7.27 9.11 6.15
N CYS A 95 6.90 10.37 5.92
CA CYS A 95 5.50 10.77 5.68
C CYS A 95 4.89 10.15 4.41
N LEU A 96 5.70 9.54 3.55
CA LEU A 96 5.25 8.83 2.37
C LEU A 96 4.27 7.69 2.70
N VAL A 97 4.42 7.06 3.88
CA VAL A 97 3.51 6.01 4.35
C VAL A 97 2.11 6.57 4.57
N GLU A 98 1.98 7.69 5.30
CA GLU A 98 0.70 8.36 5.52
C GLU A 98 0.07 8.84 4.21
N ARG A 99 0.87 9.44 3.31
CA ARG A 99 0.38 9.87 1.97
C ARG A 99 -0.21 8.72 1.17
N VAL A 100 0.44 7.55 1.19
CA VAL A 100 -0.03 6.34 0.51
C VAL A 100 -1.33 5.82 1.14
N ILE A 101 -1.43 5.83 2.46
CA ILE A 101 -2.65 5.39 3.17
C ILE A 101 -3.82 6.31 2.83
N ASP A 102 -3.63 7.63 2.95
CA ASP A 102 -4.67 8.62 2.69
C ASP A 102 -5.04 8.69 1.20
N GLY A 103 -4.06 8.45 0.34
CA GLY A 103 -4.17 8.51 -1.11
C GLY A 103 -4.39 7.18 -1.82
N TYR A 104 -4.65 6.09 -1.09
CA TYR A 104 -4.66 4.71 -1.63
C TYR A 104 -5.54 4.52 -2.87
N SER A 105 -6.65 5.28 -2.97
CA SER A 105 -7.51 5.27 -4.16
C SER A 105 -6.78 5.64 -5.45
N ASN A 106 -5.81 6.56 -5.40
CA ASN A 106 -5.00 6.94 -6.56
C ASN A 106 -4.14 5.78 -7.07
N ILE A 107 -3.54 5.03 -6.15
CA ILE A 107 -2.77 3.81 -6.47
C ILE A 107 -3.71 2.79 -7.09
N TYR A 108 -4.87 2.55 -6.46
CA TYR A 108 -5.84 1.58 -6.93
C TYR A 108 -6.37 1.87 -8.35
N TYR A 109 -6.64 3.14 -8.68
CA TYR A 109 -7.05 3.52 -10.04
C TYR A 109 -5.99 3.18 -11.10
N ILE A 110 -4.70 3.39 -10.78
CA ILE A 110 -3.62 3.03 -11.70
C ILE A 110 -3.56 1.52 -11.90
N LEU A 111 -3.70 0.74 -10.83
CA LEU A 111 -3.72 -0.73 -10.92
C LEU A 111 -4.87 -1.26 -11.78
N ILE A 112 -6.08 -0.68 -11.65
CA ILE A 112 -7.21 -1.00 -12.53
C ILE A 112 -6.86 -0.70 -14.00
N ALA A 113 -6.30 0.48 -14.27
CA ALA A 113 -5.96 0.86 -15.65
C ALA A 113 -4.89 -0.05 -16.25
N ILE A 114 -3.92 -0.51 -15.45
CA ILE A 114 -2.93 -1.51 -15.88
C ILE A 114 -3.62 -2.83 -16.20
N ASP A 115 -4.47 -3.33 -15.30
CA ASP A 115 -5.21 -4.57 -15.48
C ASP A 115 -6.09 -4.53 -16.74
N GLU A 116 -6.84 -3.44 -16.94
CA GLU A 116 -7.60 -3.20 -18.16
C GLU A 116 -6.73 -3.28 -19.42
N LYS A 117 -5.54 -2.66 -19.42
CA LYS A 117 -4.63 -2.69 -20.58
C LYS A 117 -4.02 -4.06 -20.84
N ILE A 118 -3.71 -4.83 -19.80
CA ILE A 118 -3.15 -6.18 -19.90
C ILE A 118 -4.23 -7.18 -20.34
N MET A 119 -5.46 -7.03 -19.84
CA MET A 119 -6.57 -7.93 -20.16
C MET A 119 -7.25 -7.64 -21.51
N TRP A 120 -7.01 -6.47 -22.14
CA TRP A 120 -7.69 -6.08 -23.39
C TRP A 120 -7.11 -6.53 -24.76
N PRO A 121 -6.06 -7.35 -24.94
CA PRO A 121 -5.82 -7.89 -26.28
C PRO A 121 -6.94 -8.86 -26.73
N GLY A 122 -7.78 -9.37 -25.81
CA GLY A 122 -8.69 -10.50 -26.07
C GLY A 122 -10.21 -10.21 -26.15
N TRP A 123 -10.71 -9.10 -25.62
CA TRP A 123 -12.18 -8.88 -25.56
C TRP A 123 -12.82 -8.44 -26.89
N GLY A 124 -12.02 -8.09 -27.90
CA GLY A 124 -12.50 -7.96 -29.28
C GLY A 124 -12.79 -9.31 -29.97
N VAL A 125 -12.37 -10.43 -29.38
CA VAL A 125 -12.54 -11.78 -29.94
C VAL A 125 -13.74 -12.51 -29.33
N PHE A 126 -14.05 -12.27 -28.05
CA PHE A 126 -15.22 -12.88 -27.39
C PHE A 126 -16.55 -12.20 -27.71
N GLY A 127 -16.54 -10.92 -28.11
CA GLY A 127 -17.75 -10.22 -28.59
C GLY A 127 -18.29 -10.73 -29.94
N LYS A 128 -17.57 -11.62 -30.64
CA LYS A 128 -18.06 -12.30 -31.87
C LYS A 128 -18.67 -13.67 -31.61
N PHE A 129 -18.65 -14.18 -30.38
CA PHE A 129 -19.22 -15.50 -30.04
C PHE A 129 -20.60 -15.44 -29.37
N ASN A 130 -21.10 -14.23 -29.06
CA ASN A 130 -22.47 -14.03 -28.60
C ASN A 130 -23.29 -13.28 -29.66
N ASN A 131 -23.46 -13.93 -30.81
CA ASN A 131 -24.65 -13.79 -31.67
C ASN A 131 -25.03 -15.24 -32.02
N PRO A 132 -26.18 -15.71 -31.52
CA PRO A 132 -27.46 -15.42 -32.19
C PRO A 132 -28.36 -14.45 -31.43
#